data_AF-A0A661WIP9-F1
#
_entry.id   AF-A0A661WIP9-F1
#
_cell.length_a   1.000
_cell.length_b   1.000
_cell.length_c   1.000
_cell.angle_alpha   90.00
_cell.angle_beta   90.00
_cell.angle_gamma   90.00
#
_symmetry.space_group_name_H-M   'P 1'
#
loop_
_entity.id
_entity.type
_entity.pdbx_description
1 polymer ?
#
loop_
_entity_poly.entity_id
_entity_poly.type
_entity_poly.pdbx_seq_one_letter_code
_entity_poly.pdbx_strand_id
1 'polypeptide(L)'
;FDGHANCFIESGFDQGILIDFNYDVEPLPGKYPLPGLGPFSLLKESPANHWGKMMFRWVYWNVLLKGGDMPFESQMTMAGKWQ
;
A
#
# COMPACT_ATOMS: atom_id res chain seq x y z
N PHE A 1 -4.25 2.86 -15.74
CA PHE A 1 -5.12 3.16 -14.61
C PHE A 1 -6.39 2.34 -14.70
N ASP A 2 -6.66 1.56 -13.66
CA ASP A 2 -7.73 0.55 -13.49
C ASP A 2 -8.56 0.82 -12.22
N GLY A 3 -8.47 2.03 -11.67
CA GLY A 3 -9.06 2.35 -10.37
C GLY A 3 -8.21 1.94 -9.18
N HIS A 4 -6.94 1.55 -9.39
CA HIS A 4 -6.01 1.17 -8.33
C HIS A 4 -5.93 2.22 -7.22
N ALA A 5 -6.19 1.77 -5.99
CA ALA A 5 -6.11 2.59 -4.80
C ALA A 5 -5.51 1.81 -3.63
N ASN A 6 -4.65 2.52 -2.89
CA ASN A 6 -4.10 2.05 -1.62
C ASN A 6 -4.75 2.83 -0.47
N CYS A 7 -5.18 2.13 0.58
CA CYS A 7 -5.70 2.75 1.80
C CYS A 7 -4.96 2.23 3.04
N PHE A 8 -4.27 3.15 3.72
CA PHE A 8 -3.66 2.89 5.02
C PHE A 8 -4.62 3.28 6.14
N ILE A 9 -5.09 2.29 6.90
CA ILE A 9 -5.96 2.46 8.06
C ILE A 9 -5.10 2.35 9.32
N GLU A 10 -5.14 3.39 10.16
CA GLU A 10 -4.47 3.37 11.47
C GLU A 10 -5.40 2.74 12.49
N SER A 11 -4.97 1.65 13.13
CA SER A 11 -5.75 0.99 14.20
C SER A 11 -5.31 1.43 15.61
N GLY A 12 -4.20 2.17 15.72
CA GLY A 12 -3.65 2.67 16.98
C GLY A 12 -2.45 1.85 17.46
N PHE A 13 -1.84 2.26 18.58
CA PHE A 13 -0.66 1.58 19.16
C PHE A 13 0.48 1.33 18.15
N ASP A 14 0.76 2.31 17.30
CA ASP A 14 1.75 2.23 16.22
C ASP A 14 1.51 1.05 15.26
N GLN A 15 0.25 0.62 15.10
CA GLN A 15 -0.20 -0.39 14.13
C GLN A 15 -1.05 0.23 13.02
N GLY A 16 -0.90 -0.32 11.82
CA GLY A 16 -1.74 0.02 10.67
C GLY A 16 -2.09 -1.20 9.83
N ILE A 17 -3.13 -1.05 9.01
CA ILE A 17 -3.62 -2.04 8.05
C ILE A 17 -3.52 -1.40 6.66
N LEU A 18 -3.01 -2.15 5.69
CA LEU A 18 -2.99 -1.74 4.28
C LEU A 18 -4.06 -2.51 3.51
N ILE A 19 -4.85 -1.76 2.74
CA ILE A 19 -5.83 -2.28 1.79
C ILE A 19 -5.37 -1.84 0.39
N ASP A 20 -5.40 -2.79 -0.55
CA ASP A 20 -4.99 -2.56 -1.94
C ASP A 20 -5.98 -3.24 -2.89
N PHE A 21 -6.68 -2.45 -3.71
CA PHE A 21 -7.81 -2.88 -4.56
C PHE A 21 -7.91 -2.05 -5.85
N ASN A 22 -8.74 -2.49 -6.78
CA ASN A 22 -9.08 -1.74 -8.00
C ASN A 22 -10.58 -1.91 -8.34
N TYR A 23 -11.02 -1.56 -9.55
CA TYR A 23 -12.43 -1.67 -9.92
C TYR A 23 -12.98 -3.11 -9.97
N ASP A 24 -12.14 -4.09 -10.29
CA ASP A 24 -12.56 -5.47 -10.56
C ASP A 24 -12.26 -6.42 -9.41
N VAL A 25 -11.24 -6.10 -8.60
CA VAL A 25 -10.70 -6.99 -7.58
C VAL A 25 -10.88 -6.38 -6.20
N GLU A 26 -11.56 -7.15 -5.35
CA GLU A 26 -11.73 -6.82 -3.94
C GLU A 26 -10.40 -6.88 -3.17
N PRO A 27 -10.29 -6.23 -2.01
CA PRO A 27 -9.09 -6.33 -1.19
C PRO A 27 -8.76 -7.78 -0.82
N LEU A 28 -7.51 -8.18 -1.06
CA LEU A 28 -7.01 -9.51 -0.72
C LEU A 28 -5.88 -9.44 0.31
N PRO A 29 -5.69 -10.48 1.16
CA PRO A 29 -4.53 -10.61 2.03
C PRO A 29 -3.26 -10.88 1.19
N GLY A 30 -2.09 -10.62 1.77
CA GLY A 30 -0.82 -10.85 1.08
C GLY A 30 0.27 -9.84 1.44
N LYS A 31 1.18 -9.58 0.49
CA LYS A 31 2.34 -8.70 0.64
C LYS A 31 2.42 -7.68 -0.50
N TYR A 32 2.77 -6.44 -0.14
CA TYR A 32 2.92 -5.30 -1.06
C TYR A 32 4.14 -4.44 -0.67
N PRO A 33 4.83 -3.77 -1.61
CA PRO A 33 4.73 -3.91 -3.07
C PRO A 33 5.57 -5.08 -3.62
N LEU A 34 6.45 -5.66 -2.80
CA LEU A 34 7.32 -6.79 -3.18
C LEU A 34 6.64 -8.13 -2.85
N PRO A 35 6.35 -8.98 -3.85
CA PRO A 35 5.72 -10.27 -3.64
C PRO A 35 6.50 -11.15 -2.68
N GLY A 36 5.83 -11.71 -1.67
CA GLY A 36 6.41 -12.64 -0.68
C GLY A 36 7.31 -12.01 0.38
N LEU A 37 8.08 -10.97 0.06
CA LEU A 37 9.03 -10.34 0.98
C LEU A 37 8.40 -9.20 1.81
N GLY A 38 7.40 -8.48 1.26
CA GLY A 38 6.91 -7.25 1.91
C GLY A 38 7.94 -6.12 1.88
N PRO A 39 7.57 -4.93 2.38
CA PRO A 39 7.41 -4.81 3.83
C PRO A 39 5.96 -4.75 4.31
N PHE A 40 5.00 -4.41 3.46
CA PHE A 40 3.61 -4.21 3.89
C PHE A 40 2.81 -5.50 3.85
N SER A 41 1.98 -5.70 4.88
CA SER A 41 1.08 -6.84 4.99
C SER A 41 -0.35 -6.38 4.71
N LEU A 42 -0.99 -6.96 3.70
CA LEU A 42 -2.35 -6.60 3.32
C LEU A 42 -3.37 -7.28 4.25
N LEU A 43 -4.43 -6.55 4.59
CA LEU A 43 -5.52 -7.00 5.49
C LEU A 43 -5.04 -7.55 6.84
N LYS A 44 -3.91 -7.05 7.32
CA LYS A 44 -3.31 -7.45 8.59
C LYS A 44 -2.72 -6.25 9.31
N GLU A 45 -2.91 -6.18 10.63
CA GLU A 45 -2.23 -5.19 11.47
C GLU A 45 -0.73 -5.43 11.46
N SER A 46 0.02 -4.34 11.25
CA SER A 46 1.48 -4.37 11.27
C SER A 46 2.06 -3.00 11.64
N PRO A 47 3.15 -2.95 12.41
CA PRO A 47 3.87 -1.70 12.60
C PRO A 47 4.48 -1.19 11.28
N ALA A 48 4.84 -2.09 10.37
CA ALA A 48 5.39 -1.71 9.07
C ALA A 48 4.39 -0.88 8.25
N ASN A 49 3.11 -1.23 8.29
CA ASN A 49 2.05 -0.48 7.61
C ASN A 49 1.89 0.93 8.21
N HIS A 50 1.94 1.06 9.54
CA HIS A 50 1.93 2.35 10.24
C HIS A 50 3.10 3.25 9.78
N TRP A 51 4.32 2.73 9.86
CA TRP A 51 5.51 3.48 9.42
C TRP A 51 5.45 3.83 7.93
N GLY A 52 4.88 2.96 7.09
CA GLY A 52 4.59 3.25 5.68
C GLY A 52 3.66 4.44 5.50
N LYS A 53 2.56 4.51 6.26
CA LYS A 53 1.65 5.66 6.24
C LYS A 53 2.35 6.94 6.69
N MET A 54 3.15 6.89 7.75
CA MET A 54 3.88 8.06 8.24
C MET A 54 4.91 8.57 7.22
N MET A 55 5.59 7.66 6.51
CA MET A 55 6.52 7.98 5.43
C MET A 55 5.84 8.74 4.27
N PHE A 56 4.55 8.48 4.03
CA PHE A 56 3.78 9.16 2.97
C PHE A 56 3.73 10.69 3.14
N ARG A 57 3.87 11.22 4.36
CA ARG A 57 4.01 12.67 4.58
C ARG A 57 5.21 13.23 3.80
N TRP A 58 6.35 12.55 3.86
CA TRP A 58 7.55 13.00 3.15
C TRP A 58 7.39 12.81 1.64
N VAL A 59 6.86 11.66 1.21
CA VAL A 59 6.63 11.34 -0.21
C VAL A 59 5.72 12.38 -0.87
N TYR A 60 4.65 12.78 -0.18
CA TYR A 60 3.72 13.79 -0.70
C TYR A 60 4.43 15.11 -1.06
N TRP A 61 5.19 15.68 -0.12
CA TRP A 61 5.86 16.97 -0.32
C TRP A 61 7.09 16.90 -1.22
N ASN A 62 7.81 15.78 -1.22
CA ASN A 62 9.11 15.69 -1.91
C ASN A 62 9.08 14.96 -3.24
N VAL A 63 8.05 14.16 -3.50
CA VAL A 63 7.90 13.39 -4.73
C VAL A 63 6.63 13.83 -5.46
N LEU A 64 5.45 13.60 -4.85
CA LEU A 64 4.16 13.77 -5.55
C LEU A 64 3.89 15.21 -5.99
N LEU A 65 4.04 16.20 -5.10
CA LEU A 65 3.81 17.60 -5.45
C LEU A 65 4.83 18.15 -6.46
N LYS A 66 5.99 17.50 -6.60
CA LYS A 66 7.00 17.86 -7.60
C LYS A 66 6.78 17.13 -8.94
N GLY A 67 5.75 16.28 -9.03
CA GLY A 67 5.50 15.44 -10.19
C GLY A 67 6.54 14.33 -10.39
N GLY A 68 7.20 13.89 -9.31
CA GLY A 68 8.13 12.76 -9.36
C GLY A 68 7.38 11.42 -9.49
N ASP A 69 8.01 10.47 -10.18
CA ASP A 69 7.45 9.13 -10.36
C ASP A 69 7.55 8.29 -9.08
N MET A 70 6.52 7.50 -8.82
CA MET A 70 6.54 6.50 -7.76
C MET A 70 7.13 5.18 -8.28
N PRO A 71 7.77 4.37 -7.42
CA PRO A 71 8.40 3.10 -7.81
C PRO A 71 7.38 1.96 -8.03
N PHE A 72 6.16 2.28 -8.45
CA PHE A 72 5.08 1.34 -8.73
C PHE A 72 4.14 1.93 -9.78
N GLU A 73 3.57 1.05 -10.61
CA GLU A 73 2.70 1.45 -11.71
C GLU A 73 1.32 1.91 -11.24
N SER A 74 0.60 2.61 -12.13
CA SER A 74 -0.78 3.05 -11.92
C SER A 74 -1.83 1.93 -12.01
N GLN A 75 -1.40 0.70 -12.29
CA GLN A 75 -2.24 -0.48 -12.40
C GLN A 75 -2.00 -1.37 -11.18
N MET A 76 -3.06 -1.99 -10.66
CA MET A 76 -2.92 -2.93 -9.56
C MET A 76 -2.24 -4.22 -10.05
N THR A 77 -1.36 -4.78 -9.22
CA THR A 77 -0.74 -6.10 -9.45
C THR A 77 -1.33 -7.15 -8.52
N MET A 78 -1.54 -8.35 -9.05
CA MET A 78 -1.92 -9.54 -8.26
C MET A 78 -0.71 -10.22 -7.61
N ALA A 79 0.51 -9.80 -7.96
CA ALA A 79 1.72 -10.42 -7.44
C ALA A 79 1.83 -10.21 -5.92
N GLY A 80 1.94 -11.32 -5.16
CA GLY A 80 2.05 -11.29 -3.70
C GLY A 80 0.72 -11.26 -2.95
N LYS A 81 -0.42 -11.17 -3.65
CA LYS A 81 -1.76 -11.34 -3.07
C LYS A 81 -2.13 -12.83 -3.02
N TRP A 82 -2.92 -13.20 -2.02
CA TRP A 82 -3.44 -14.56 -1.84
C TRP A 82 -4.95 -14.55 -2.02
N GLN A 83 -5.44 -15.44 -2.88
CA GLN A 83 -6.85 -15.57 -3.25
C GLN A 83 -7.41 -16.88 -2.70
#